data_AF-A0A8J6TH35-F1
#
_entry.id   AF-A0A8J6TH35-F1
#
_cell.length_a   1.000
_cell.length_b   1.000
_cell.length_c   1.000
_cell.angle_alpha   90.00
_cell.angle_beta   90.00
_cell.angle_gamma   90.00
#
_symmetry.space_group_name_H-M   'P 1'
#
loop_
_entity.id
_entity.type
_entity.pdbx_description
1 polymer ?
#
loop_
_entity_poly.entity_id
_entity_poly.type
_entity_poly.pdbx_seq_one_letter_code
_entity_poly.pdbx_strand_id
1 'polypeptide(L)'
;MAEKASQDITRRDFLRVIGGVSSAGLLYLLLRPKWEFSSVRPPGALPGGDFESFCIRCGKCLTACDQNAISLDDEGLPEINGLSGWCDFSMNCIEVCPSGALQPIDPETAVIGTAIIDEERCIAWNWPGCRLCYDRCLDLQQAISLDEEYRPYVDETLCTGCAACVVICPQSSHAGHRNKKYGKAIFIG
;
A
#
# COMPACT_ATOMS: atom_id res chain seq x y z
N MET A 1 14.21 -60.48 -0.23
CA MET A 1 15.19 -59.71 -1.02
C MET A 1 14.41 -59.06 -2.16
N ALA A 2 14.06 -57.78 -2.04
CA ALA A 2 13.36 -57.05 -3.09
C ALA A 2 14.35 -56.08 -3.72
N GLU A 3 14.67 -56.35 -4.98
CA GLU A 3 15.65 -55.64 -5.80
C GLU A 3 15.12 -54.25 -6.14
N LYS A 4 15.84 -53.20 -5.71
CA LYS A 4 15.48 -51.80 -5.98
C LYS A 4 16.01 -51.44 -7.37
N ALA A 5 15.15 -51.51 -8.38
CA ALA A 5 15.48 -51.10 -9.75
C ALA A 5 15.80 -49.59 -9.78
N SER A 6 17.04 -49.26 -10.16
CA SER A 6 17.48 -47.91 -10.49
C SER A 6 16.93 -47.55 -11.87
N GLN A 7 15.97 -46.63 -11.94
CA GLN A 7 15.52 -46.07 -13.22
C GLN A 7 16.54 -45.04 -13.72
N ASP A 8 17.27 -45.39 -14.78
CA ASP A 8 18.22 -44.48 -15.44
C ASP A 8 17.46 -43.44 -16.28
N ILE A 9 17.45 -42.19 -15.80
CA ILE A 9 16.86 -41.05 -16.52
C ILE A 9 17.71 -40.77 -17.77
N THR A 10 17.13 -40.93 -18.96
CA THR A 10 17.86 -40.67 -20.20
C THR A 10 18.05 -39.16 -20.44
N ARG A 11 19.13 -38.78 -21.15
CA ARG A 11 19.44 -37.38 -21.49
C ARG A 11 18.28 -36.65 -22.19
N ARG A 12 17.46 -37.36 -22.98
CA ARG A 12 16.29 -36.78 -23.66
C ARG A 12 15.15 -36.49 -22.70
N ASP A 13 14.93 -37.34 -21.71
CA ASP A 13 13.93 -37.12 -20.67
C ASP A 13 14.35 -35.96 -19.76
N PHE A 14 15.65 -35.85 -19.46
CA PHE A 14 16.22 -34.72 -18.73
C PHE A 14 16.04 -33.39 -19.47
N LEU A 15 16.29 -33.36 -20.78
CA LEU A 15 16.08 -32.16 -21.61
C LEU A 15 14.59 -31.75 -21.71
N ARG A 16 13.68 -32.73 -21.76
CA ARG A 16 12.22 -32.46 -21.75
C ARG A 16 11.74 -31.91 -20.42
N VAL A 17 12.23 -32.46 -19.31
CA VAL A 17 11.90 -31.97 -17.96
C VAL A 17 12.45 -30.56 -17.75
N ILE A 18 13.71 -30.30 -18.10
CA ILE A 18 14.27 -28.95 -17.99
C ILE A 18 13.55 -27.96 -18.91
N GLY A 19 13.34 -28.31 -20.19
CA GLY A 19 12.63 -27.45 -21.13
C GLY A 19 11.20 -27.13 -20.72
N GLY A 20 10.48 -28.10 -20.15
CA GLY A 20 9.14 -27.92 -19.59
C GLY A 20 9.12 -27.03 -18.34
N VAL A 21 10.09 -27.20 -17.42
CA VAL A 21 10.21 -26.38 -16.21
C VAL A 21 10.60 -24.94 -16.55
N SER A 22 11.52 -24.73 -17.51
CA SER A 22 11.93 -23.39 -17.94
C SER A 22 10.81 -22.62 -18.64
N SER A 23 10.03 -23.29 -19.49
CA SER A 23 8.90 -22.67 -20.19
C SER A 23 7.72 -22.37 -19.26
N ALA A 24 7.38 -23.27 -18.34
CA ALA A 24 6.36 -23.03 -17.32
C ALA A 24 6.78 -21.92 -16.32
N GLY A 25 8.04 -21.88 -15.93
CA GLY A 25 8.58 -20.82 -15.06
C GLY A 25 8.56 -19.43 -15.71
N LEU A 26 8.93 -19.35 -16.99
CA LEU A 26 8.87 -18.10 -17.75
C LEU A 26 7.41 -17.65 -17.98
N LEU A 27 6.52 -18.58 -18.34
CA LEU A 27 5.10 -18.29 -18.51
C LEU A 27 4.46 -17.84 -17.19
N TYR A 28 4.79 -18.47 -16.08
CA TYR A 28 4.34 -18.05 -14.75
C TYR A 28 4.84 -16.65 -14.38
N LEU A 29 6.09 -16.30 -14.71
CA LEU A 29 6.63 -14.95 -14.49
C LEU A 29 5.91 -13.89 -15.33
N LEU A 30 5.60 -14.19 -16.60
CA LEU A 30 4.88 -13.29 -17.51
C LEU A 30 3.40 -13.14 -17.13
N LEU A 31 2.79 -14.19 -16.61
CA LEU A 31 1.37 -14.20 -16.20
C LEU A 31 1.18 -13.88 -14.71
N ARG A 32 2.22 -13.46 -13.98
CA ARG A 32 2.02 -13.04 -12.59
C ARG A 32 1.06 -11.85 -12.59
N PRO A 33 -0.08 -11.92 -11.88
CA PRO A 33 -0.94 -10.78 -11.74
C PRO A 33 -0.11 -9.66 -11.10
N LYS A 34 0.12 -8.57 -11.84
CA LYS A 34 0.53 -7.31 -11.26
C LYS A 34 -0.71 -6.73 -10.60
N TRP A 35 -0.73 -6.78 -9.28
CA TRP A 35 -1.71 -6.05 -8.50
C TRP A 35 -1.27 -4.59 -8.56
N GLU A 36 -1.87 -3.84 -9.48
CA GLU A 36 -1.72 -2.38 -9.56
C GLU A 36 -2.47 -1.80 -8.36
N PHE A 37 -1.80 -1.69 -7.22
CA PHE A 37 -2.27 -0.83 -6.14
C PHE A 37 -2.15 0.60 -6.67
N SER A 38 -3.28 1.23 -6.98
CA SER A 38 -3.32 2.62 -7.39
C SER A 38 -2.74 3.47 -6.28
N SER A 39 -1.68 4.21 -6.60
CA SER A 39 -1.07 5.16 -5.69
C SER A 39 -2.09 6.20 -5.24
N VAL A 40 -2.28 6.31 -3.93
CA VAL A 40 -3.19 7.28 -3.31
C VAL A 40 -2.65 8.68 -3.59
N ARG A 41 -3.44 9.54 -4.24
CA ARG A 41 -2.99 10.88 -4.61
C ARG A 41 -3.14 11.87 -3.45
N PRO A 42 -2.36 12.98 -3.43
CA PRO A 42 -2.54 14.03 -2.42
C PRO A 42 -3.95 14.65 -2.46
N PRO A 43 -4.35 15.33 -1.37
CA PRO A 43 -5.64 16.02 -1.30
C PRO A 43 -5.87 16.96 -2.49
N GLY A 44 -7.08 16.93 -3.03
CA GLY A 44 -7.49 17.79 -4.14
C GLY A 44 -6.97 17.35 -5.51
N ALA A 45 -6.30 16.20 -5.63
CA ALA A 45 -5.86 15.70 -6.93
C ALA A 45 -7.04 15.56 -7.90
N LEU A 46 -6.82 16.02 -9.14
CA LEU A 46 -7.79 15.84 -10.22
C LEU A 46 -8.11 14.35 -10.41
N PRO A 47 -9.38 14.00 -10.67
CA PRO A 47 -9.79 12.60 -10.80
C PRO A 47 -9.29 11.97 -12.11
N GLY A 48 -9.29 10.65 -12.16
CA GLY A 48 -8.91 9.91 -13.37
C GLY A 48 -7.45 10.15 -13.77
N GLY A 49 -7.18 10.18 -15.08
CA GLY A 49 -5.85 10.43 -15.65
C GLY A 49 -5.46 11.92 -15.77
N ASP A 50 -6.32 12.83 -15.27
CA ASP A 50 -6.11 14.27 -15.41
C ASP A 50 -5.00 14.76 -14.48
N PHE A 51 -4.87 14.18 -13.29
CA PHE A 51 -3.78 14.50 -12.37
C PHE A 51 -2.41 14.28 -13.03
N GLU A 52 -2.20 13.13 -13.66
CA GLU A 52 -1.00 12.74 -14.38
C GLU A 52 -0.64 13.74 -15.49
N SER A 53 -1.69 14.28 -16.15
CA SER A 53 -1.57 15.20 -17.28
C SER A 53 -1.26 16.63 -16.84
N PHE A 54 -1.83 17.08 -15.72
CA PHE A 54 -1.62 18.43 -15.19
C PHE A 54 -0.40 18.51 -14.27
N CYS A 55 0.01 17.41 -13.63
CA CYS A 55 1.16 17.40 -12.74
C CYS A 55 2.46 17.61 -13.52
N ILE A 56 3.06 18.79 -13.36
CA ILE A 56 4.35 19.12 -13.97
C ILE A 56 5.56 18.57 -13.18
N ARG A 57 5.32 17.70 -12.18
CA ARG A 57 6.36 17.05 -11.36
C ARG A 57 7.37 18.02 -10.73
N CYS A 58 6.90 19.21 -10.33
CA CYS A 58 7.77 20.26 -9.78
C CYS A 58 8.25 20.00 -8.34
N GLY A 59 7.65 19.04 -7.63
CA GLY A 59 8.05 18.68 -6.26
C GLY A 59 7.62 19.65 -5.16
N LYS A 60 6.98 20.78 -5.47
CA LYS A 60 6.61 21.79 -4.46
C LYS A 60 5.70 21.26 -3.35
N CYS A 61 4.75 20.39 -3.70
CA CYS A 61 3.86 19.76 -2.72
C CYS A 61 4.62 18.87 -1.71
N LEU A 62 5.73 18.23 -2.11
CA LEU A 62 6.56 17.43 -1.21
C LEU A 62 7.24 18.34 -0.19
N THR A 63 7.81 19.45 -0.63
CA THR A 63 8.50 20.41 0.26
C THR A 63 7.55 21.16 1.20
N ALA A 64 6.31 21.42 0.76
CA ALA A 64 5.31 22.11 1.57
C ALA A 64 4.61 21.22 2.60
N CYS A 65 4.84 19.90 2.57
CA CYS A 65 4.20 18.96 3.48
C CYS A 65 5.03 18.76 4.75
N ASP A 66 4.69 19.47 5.82
CA ASP A 66 5.42 19.41 7.10
C ASP A 66 5.43 18.01 7.73
N GLN A 67 4.36 17.24 7.51
CA GLN A 67 4.24 15.87 8.02
C GLN A 67 4.95 14.83 7.15
N ASN A 68 5.58 15.21 6.04
CA ASN A 68 6.25 14.32 5.10
C ASN A 68 5.32 13.19 4.57
N ALA A 69 4.04 13.49 4.41
CA ALA A 69 3.04 12.54 3.94
C ALA A 69 3.13 12.22 2.44
N ILE A 70 3.85 13.04 1.68
CA ILE A 70 3.90 12.97 0.21
C ILE A 70 5.28 12.48 -0.24
N SER A 71 5.30 11.41 -1.04
CA SER A 71 6.49 10.95 -1.78
C SER A 71 6.22 10.90 -3.28
N LEU A 72 7.19 10.45 -4.07
CA LEU A 72 6.99 10.17 -5.49
C LEU A 72 6.78 8.67 -5.69
N ASP A 73 5.83 8.33 -6.55
CA ASP A 73 5.65 6.97 -7.06
C ASP A 73 6.71 6.62 -8.13
N ASP A 74 6.61 5.42 -8.70
CA ASP A 74 7.52 4.91 -9.73
C ASP A 74 7.48 5.74 -11.04
N GLU A 75 6.43 6.54 -11.26
CA GLU A 75 6.25 7.43 -12.42
C GLU A 75 6.64 8.89 -12.12
N GLY A 76 7.20 9.13 -10.93
CA GLY A 76 7.62 10.45 -10.47
C GLY A 76 6.44 11.38 -10.15
N LEU A 77 5.27 10.83 -9.90
CA LEU A 77 4.08 11.58 -9.52
C LEU A 77 3.90 11.58 -8.01
N PRO A 78 3.41 12.68 -7.42
CA PRO A 78 3.11 12.73 -5.99
C PRO A 78 2.09 11.65 -5.57
N GLU A 79 2.40 10.97 -4.48
CA GLU A 79 1.53 10.00 -3.81
C GLU A 79 1.59 10.19 -2.28
N ILE A 80 0.52 9.81 -1.59
CA ILE A 80 0.49 9.71 -0.14
C ILE A 80 1.21 8.43 0.27
N ASN A 81 2.19 8.59 1.15
CA ASN A 81 3.02 7.51 1.62
C ASN A 81 3.08 7.46 3.15
N GLY A 82 2.29 6.55 3.70
CA GLY A 82 2.23 6.25 5.12
C GLY A 82 3.52 5.71 5.74
N LEU A 83 4.53 5.38 4.93
CA LEU A 83 5.87 5.05 5.43
C LEU A 83 6.73 6.28 5.72
N SER A 84 6.47 7.37 5.02
CA SER A 84 7.19 8.64 5.17
C SER A 84 6.54 9.54 6.20
N GLY A 85 5.21 9.53 6.29
CA GLY A 85 4.46 10.45 7.13
C GLY A 85 2.95 10.25 7.05
N TRP A 86 2.20 11.22 7.53
CA TRP A 86 0.72 11.18 7.56
C TRP A 86 0.13 12.53 7.16
N CYS A 87 -1.02 12.55 6.50
CA CYS A 87 -1.65 13.79 6.06
C CYS A 87 -2.45 14.42 7.21
N ASP A 88 -2.11 15.65 7.59
CA ASP A 88 -2.85 16.46 8.57
C ASP A 88 -3.89 17.38 7.94
N PHE A 89 -4.12 17.26 6.63
CA PHE A 89 -5.08 18.07 5.87
C PHE A 89 -4.85 19.59 5.97
N SER A 90 -3.61 20.03 6.21
CA SER A 90 -3.21 21.45 6.21
C SER A 90 -3.36 22.16 4.86
N MET A 91 -3.51 21.42 3.75
CA MET A 91 -3.69 21.93 2.38
C MET A 91 -2.56 22.79 1.80
N ASN A 92 -1.44 22.94 2.51
CA ASN A 92 -0.24 23.63 1.99
C ASN A 92 0.20 23.08 0.62
N CYS A 93 0.03 21.77 0.37
CA CYS A 93 0.34 21.15 -0.92
C CYS A 93 -0.50 21.69 -2.09
N ILE A 94 -1.76 22.05 -1.84
CA ILE A 94 -2.68 22.63 -2.83
C ILE A 94 -2.25 24.07 -3.11
N GLU A 95 -1.99 24.87 -2.08
CA GLU A 95 -1.63 26.29 -2.20
C GLU A 95 -0.38 26.52 -3.07
N VAL A 96 0.60 25.62 -2.98
CA VAL A 96 1.85 25.73 -3.73
C VAL A 96 1.79 25.11 -5.13
N CYS A 97 0.69 24.47 -5.51
CA CYS A 97 0.57 23.72 -6.77
C CYS A 97 0.39 24.67 -7.97
N PRO A 98 1.42 24.89 -8.81
CA PRO A 98 1.36 25.94 -9.84
C PRO A 98 0.59 25.51 -11.09
N SER A 99 0.42 24.21 -11.32
CA SER A 99 -0.24 23.68 -12.51
C SER A 99 -1.73 23.43 -12.31
N GLY A 100 -2.24 23.57 -11.09
CA GLY A 100 -3.62 23.22 -10.76
C GLY A 100 -3.91 21.72 -10.80
N ALA A 101 -2.88 20.86 -10.73
CA ALA A 101 -3.08 19.41 -10.59
C ALA A 101 -3.77 19.04 -9.26
N LEU A 102 -3.61 19.89 -8.25
CA LEU A 102 -4.33 19.83 -6.98
C LEU A 102 -5.30 21.02 -6.92
N GLN A 103 -6.57 20.74 -6.73
CA GLN A 103 -7.67 21.70 -6.68
C GLN A 103 -8.08 21.99 -5.23
N PRO A 104 -8.52 23.23 -4.91
CA PRO A 104 -9.06 23.54 -3.61
C PRO A 104 -10.22 22.62 -3.22
N ILE A 105 -10.13 22.04 -2.03
CA ILE A 105 -11.17 21.23 -1.40
C ILE A 105 -11.32 21.64 0.06
N ASP A 106 -12.46 21.30 0.65
CA ASP A 106 -12.72 21.54 2.06
C ASP A 106 -11.95 20.52 2.93
N PRO A 107 -11.05 20.97 3.84
CA PRO A 107 -10.31 20.08 4.72
C PRO A 107 -11.16 19.20 5.63
N GLU A 108 -12.35 19.66 6.03
CA GLU A 108 -13.22 18.92 6.96
C GLU A 108 -13.90 17.72 6.29
N THR A 109 -14.04 17.75 4.96
CA THR A 109 -14.73 16.72 4.17
C THR A 109 -13.81 15.98 3.20
N ALA A 110 -12.52 16.29 3.21
CA ALA A 110 -11.52 15.69 2.33
C ALA A 110 -11.33 14.18 2.63
N VAL A 111 -11.50 13.36 1.59
CA VAL A 111 -11.17 11.93 1.61
C VAL A 111 -10.19 11.66 0.47
N ILE A 112 -9.03 11.08 0.79
CA ILE A 112 -8.00 10.75 -0.20
C ILE A 112 -7.88 9.25 -0.45
N GLY A 113 -8.39 8.43 0.45
CA GLY A 113 -8.42 6.97 0.33
C GLY A 113 -8.95 6.33 1.61
N THR A 114 -8.84 5.01 1.70
CA THR A 114 -9.33 4.25 2.85
C THR A 114 -8.22 3.37 3.40
N ALA A 115 -8.15 3.27 4.73
CA ALA A 115 -7.20 2.36 5.36
C ALA A 115 -7.66 0.91 5.18
N ILE A 116 -6.74 0.04 4.76
CA ILE A 116 -6.99 -1.37 4.51
C ILE A 116 -6.04 -2.18 5.39
N ILE A 117 -6.59 -3.13 6.15
CA ILE A 117 -5.84 -4.01 7.05
C ILE A 117 -5.59 -5.35 6.34
N ASP A 118 -4.33 -5.73 6.24
CA ASP A 118 -3.91 -7.08 5.84
C ASP A 118 -3.98 -7.98 7.08
N GLU A 119 -5.11 -8.69 7.22
CA GLU A 119 -5.41 -9.57 8.37
C GLU A 119 -4.35 -10.67 8.53
N GLU A 120 -3.80 -11.21 7.43
CA GLU A 120 -2.76 -12.25 7.48
C GLU A 120 -1.49 -11.74 8.15
N ARG A 121 -1.20 -10.44 7.99
CA ARG A 121 0.02 -9.81 8.53
C ARG A 121 -0.20 -9.08 9.84
N CYS A 122 -1.45 -8.72 10.16
CA CYS A 122 -1.75 -7.93 11.33
C CYS A 122 -1.39 -8.72 12.59
N ILE A 123 -0.63 -8.08 13.49
CA ILE A 123 -0.20 -8.72 14.74
C ILE A 123 -1.43 -9.08 15.57
N ALA A 124 -2.45 -8.21 15.64
CA ALA A 124 -3.66 -8.45 16.43
C ALA A 124 -4.44 -9.71 16.00
N TRP A 125 -4.35 -10.11 14.72
CA TRP A 125 -5.03 -11.28 14.18
C TRP A 125 -4.29 -12.60 14.47
N ASN A 126 -2.98 -12.53 14.70
CA ASN A 126 -2.15 -13.68 15.03
C ASN A 126 -1.88 -13.80 16.55
N TRP A 127 -1.79 -12.65 17.22
CA TRP A 127 -1.51 -12.51 18.65
C TRP A 127 -2.30 -11.31 19.20
N PRO A 128 -3.42 -11.55 19.91
CA PRO A 128 -4.30 -10.50 20.39
C PRO A 128 -3.58 -9.47 21.26
N GLY A 129 -3.98 -8.19 21.14
CA GLY A 129 -3.54 -7.11 22.02
C GLY A 129 -2.83 -5.93 21.34
N CYS A 130 -2.40 -6.06 20.09
CA CYS A 130 -1.88 -4.91 19.35
C CYS A 130 -3.03 -3.96 18.94
N ARG A 131 -3.04 -2.74 19.48
CA ARG A 131 -4.09 -1.73 19.24
C ARG A 131 -3.59 -0.36 18.78
N LEU A 132 -2.33 -0.28 18.33
CA LEU A 132 -1.68 1.00 18.03
C LEU A 132 -2.37 1.80 16.91
N CYS A 133 -2.88 1.14 15.88
CA CYS A 133 -3.63 1.80 14.81
C CYS A 133 -4.95 2.39 15.32
N TYR A 134 -5.65 1.65 16.19
CA TYR A 134 -6.87 2.09 16.87
C TYR A 134 -6.58 3.32 17.74
N ASP A 135 -5.61 3.22 18.67
CA ASP A 135 -5.25 4.31 19.59
C ASP A 135 -4.89 5.58 18.79
N ARG A 136 -4.08 5.44 17.72
CA ARG A 136 -3.71 6.58 16.88
C ARG A 136 -4.88 7.18 16.10
N CYS A 137 -5.81 6.35 15.64
CA CYS A 137 -6.97 6.83 14.90
C CYS A 137 -7.98 7.50 15.83
N LEU A 138 -8.11 7.04 17.07
CA LEU A 138 -9.01 7.60 18.08
C LEU A 138 -8.73 9.08 18.36
N ASP A 139 -7.47 9.48 18.34
CA ASP A 139 -7.04 10.89 18.54
C ASP A 139 -7.34 11.81 17.34
N LEU A 140 -7.65 11.25 16.17
CA LEU A 140 -7.70 11.99 14.90
C LEU A 140 -9.06 11.94 14.21
N GLN A 141 -9.57 10.73 13.94
CA GLN A 141 -10.72 10.51 13.04
C GLN A 141 -11.73 9.51 13.59
N GLN A 142 -11.33 8.65 14.55
CA GLN A 142 -12.17 7.62 15.15
C GLN A 142 -12.74 6.60 14.15
N ALA A 143 -12.04 6.38 13.03
CA ALA A 143 -12.44 5.49 11.94
C ALA A 143 -11.98 4.03 12.11
N ILE A 144 -11.26 3.70 13.18
CA ILE A 144 -10.84 2.32 13.48
C ILE A 144 -11.51 1.91 14.77
N SER A 145 -12.11 0.73 14.77
CA SER A 145 -12.72 0.10 15.94
C SER A 145 -12.13 -1.28 16.18
N LEU A 146 -12.36 -1.83 17.38
CA LEU A 146 -11.91 -3.17 17.77
C LEU A 146 -13.13 -4.09 17.91
N ASP A 147 -13.01 -5.33 17.45
CA ASP A 147 -14.02 -6.37 17.68
C ASP A 147 -13.85 -7.04 19.06
N GLU A 148 -14.64 -8.08 19.33
CA GLU A 148 -14.64 -8.81 20.61
C GLU A 148 -13.29 -9.49 20.91
N GLU A 149 -12.53 -9.84 19.87
CA GLU A 149 -11.19 -10.42 19.98
C GLU A 149 -10.08 -9.37 19.96
N TYR A 150 -10.41 -8.07 20.08
CA TYR A 150 -9.49 -6.94 20.00
C TYR A 150 -8.78 -6.82 18.64
N ARG A 151 -9.40 -7.28 17.56
CA ARG A 151 -8.87 -7.13 16.21
C ARG A 151 -9.39 -5.82 15.60
N PRO A 152 -8.52 -5.03 14.96
CA PRO A 152 -8.92 -3.77 14.36
C PRO A 152 -9.67 -4.00 13.05
N TYR A 153 -10.73 -3.22 12.85
CA TYR A 153 -11.43 -3.05 11.57
C TYR A 153 -11.65 -1.55 11.29
N VAL A 154 -11.75 -1.21 10.00
CA VAL A 154 -11.88 0.17 9.53
C VAL A 154 -13.34 0.46 9.17
N ASP A 155 -13.87 1.55 9.69
CA ASP A 155 -15.12 2.15 9.20
C ASP A 155 -14.80 3.06 8.02
N GLU A 156 -15.12 2.58 6.81
CA GLU A 156 -14.84 3.28 5.56
C GLU A 156 -15.59 4.62 5.46
N THR A 157 -16.71 4.78 6.18
CA THR A 157 -17.51 6.01 6.14
C THR A 157 -16.89 7.16 6.93
N LEU A 158 -16.01 6.83 7.88
CA LEU A 158 -15.29 7.80 8.71
C LEU A 158 -13.82 7.96 8.27
N CYS A 159 -13.29 6.99 7.52
CA CYS A 159 -11.88 6.98 7.16
C CYS A 159 -11.59 8.01 6.05
N THR A 160 -10.72 8.97 6.35
CA THR A 160 -10.28 9.98 5.36
C THR A 160 -9.02 9.58 4.59
N GLY A 161 -8.35 8.49 4.97
CA GLY A 161 -7.12 8.04 4.31
C GLY A 161 -5.85 8.76 4.74
N CYS A 162 -5.85 9.40 5.92
CA CYS A 162 -4.73 10.23 6.41
C CYS A 162 -3.39 9.50 6.63
N ALA A 163 -3.36 8.17 6.55
CA ALA A 163 -2.19 7.31 6.73
C ALA A 163 -1.55 7.31 8.14
N ALA A 164 -2.09 8.00 9.14
CA ALA A 164 -1.53 8.02 10.50
C ALA A 164 -1.45 6.62 11.15
N CYS A 165 -2.42 5.76 10.85
CA CYS A 165 -2.45 4.36 11.29
C CYS A 165 -1.35 3.50 10.65
N VAL A 166 -0.89 3.86 9.43
CA VAL A 166 0.20 3.20 8.71
C VAL A 166 1.54 3.52 9.37
N VAL A 167 1.76 4.79 9.72
CA VAL A 167 2.98 5.27 10.37
C VAL A 167 3.26 4.52 11.67
N ILE A 168 2.23 4.39 12.53
CA ILE A 168 2.38 3.79 13.86
C ILE A 168 2.41 2.25 13.83
N CYS A 169 2.05 1.62 12.71
CA CYS A 169 1.98 0.17 12.61
C CYS A 169 3.37 -0.45 12.87
N PRO A 170 3.52 -1.29 13.91
CA PRO A 170 4.83 -1.86 14.26
C PRO A 170 5.22 -3.02 13.35
N GLN A 171 4.25 -3.60 12.61
CA GLN A 171 4.52 -4.73 11.76
C GLN A 171 5.44 -4.31 10.63
N SER A 172 6.54 -5.04 10.47
CA SER A 172 7.48 -4.88 9.37
C SER A 172 7.27 -5.94 8.29
N SER A 173 7.93 -5.77 7.15
CA SER A 173 7.83 -6.67 6.01
C SER A 173 8.41 -8.06 6.38
N HIS A 174 7.53 -9.03 6.63
CA HIS A 174 7.92 -10.43 6.61
C HIS A 174 8.23 -10.84 5.16
N ALA A 175 9.40 -11.44 4.94
CA ALA A 175 9.78 -11.99 3.64
C ALA A 175 8.81 -13.12 3.25
N GLY A 176 7.87 -12.84 2.35
CA GLY A 176 6.94 -13.86 1.81
C GLY A 176 5.53 -13.35 1.52
N HIS A 177 5.09 -12.23 2.08
CA HIS A 177 3.73 -11.73 1.87
C HIS A 177 3.57 -10.87 0.62
N ARG A 178 2.36 -10.89 0.06
CA ARG A 178 1.95 -10.31 -1.23
C ARG A 178 2.14 -8.78 -1.30
N ASN A 179 2.02 -8.09 -0.17
CA ASN A 179 2.07 -6.62 -0.11
C ASN A 179 3.43 -6.07 0.39
N LYS A 180 4.50 -6.33 -0.37
CA LYS A 180 5.85 -5.84 -0.01
C LYS A 180 6.01 -4.33 -0.14
N LYS A 181 5.18 -3.66 -0.96
CA LYS A 181 5.32 -2.22 -1.29
C LYS A 181 5.28 -1.34 -0.04
N TYR A 182 4.37 -1.63 0.90
CA TYR A 182 4.17 -0.77 2.07
C TYR A 182 4.83 -1.27 3.35
N GLY A 183 5.41 -2.47 3.40
CA GLY A 183 6.13 -2.95 4.59
C GLY A 183 5.32 -3.10 5.89
N LYS A 184 4.07 -2.63 5.96
CA LYS A 184 3.17 -2.65 7.12
C LYS A 184 2.01 -3.63 6.92
N ALA A 185 1.26 -3.90 8.00
CA ALA A 185 0.01 -4.66 7.95
C ALA A 185 -1.23 -3.80 7.67
N ILE A 186 -1.08 -2.49 7.60
CA ILE A 186 -2.14 -1.55 7.24
C ILE A 186 -1.57 -0.55 6.24
N PHE A 187 -2.34 -0.21 5.21
CA PHE A 187 -1.95 0.70 4.13
C PHE A 187 -3.18 1.50 3.66
N ILE A 188 -2.98 2.54 2.85
CA ILE A 188 -4.09 3.30 2.26
C ILE A 188 -4.27 2.84 0.82
N GLY A 189 -5.52 2.66 0.39
CA GLY A 189 -5.90 2.31 -0.98
C GLY A 189 -7.24 2.90 -1.38
#